data_AF-A0AA39C2A0-F1
#
_entry.id   AF-A0AA39C2A0-F1
#
_cell.length_a   1.000
_cell.length_b   1.000
_cell.length_c   1.000
_cell.angle_alpha   90.00
_cell.angle_beta   90.00
_cell.angle_gamma   90.00
#
_symmetry.space_group_name_H-M   'P 1'
#
loop_
_entity.id
_entity.type
_entity.pdbx_description
1 polymer ?
#
loop_
_entity_poly.entity_id
_entity_poly.type
_entity_poly.pdbx_seq_one_letter_code
_entity_poly.pdbx_strand_id
1 'polypeptide(L)'
;NELDRDIVVEETRRAVNSCRITSAPGIDKVEYIMIKRLSDEYMGIITDIFNGCVKTGIFPEQWKEYQVIFIDKPAQSANIKEKATKANAMLRYVNGIKKGMEVNTALMLYKSLVRSTIDYGAFIYYPGDEKNSIKIERAQYRGLRTAMGYRNSTPNNVILGETKIMK
;
A
#
# COMPACT_ATOMS: atom_id res chain seq x y z
N ASN A 1 4.81 37.18 23.16
CA ASN A 1 3.86 36.60 22.18
C ASN A 1 3.04 35.56 22.92
N GLU A 2 1.71 35.53 22.80
CA GLU A 2 0.85 34.60 23.57
C GLU A 2 1.16 33.12 23.30
N LEU A 3 1.83 32.85 22.16
CA LEU A 3 2.27 31.54 21.70
C LEU A 3 3.59 31.04 22.33
N ASP A 4 4.35 31.89 23.03
CA ASP A 4 5.63 31.52 23.64
C ASP A 4 5.50 31.11 25.13
N ARG A 5 4.26 31.00 25.61
CA ARG A 5 4.00 30.62 27.01
C ARG A 5 4.14 29.11 27.19
N ASP A 6 4.55 28.70 28.39
CA ASP A 6 4.62 27.29 28.76
C ASP A 6 3.24 26.64 28.74
N ILE A 7 3.21 25.39 28.28
CA ILE A 7 2.03 24.51 28.32
C ILE A 7 1.70 24.23 29.79
N VAL A 8 0.44 24.39 30.17
CA VAL A 8 -0.04 24.04 31.52
C VAL A 8 -0.63 22.63 31.59
N VAL A 9 -0.66 22.04 32.78
CA VAL A 9 -1.11 20.64 32.99
C VAL A 9 -2.54 20.42 32.50
N GLU A 10 -3.42 21.39 32.66
CA GLU A 10 -4.81 21.36 32.19
C GLU A 10 -4.90 21.27 30.67
N GLU A 11 -4.00 21.92 29.94
CA GLU A 11 -3.92 21.85 28.47
C GLU A 11 -3.45 20.47 28.04
N THR A 12 -2.40 19.94 28.68
CA THR A 12 -1.92 18.57 28.46
C THR A 12 -3.03 17.55 28.72
N ARG A 13 -3.75 17.68 29.83
CA ARG A 13 -4.86 16.81 30.19
C ARG A 13 -5.99 16.87 29.18
N ARG A 14 -6.34 18.07 28.71
CA ARG A 14 -7.36 18.25 27.67
C ARG A 14 -6.93 17.58 26.36
N ALA A 15 -5.67 17.76 25.96
CA ALA A 15 -5.11 17.14 24.77
C ALA A 15 -5.16 15.61 24.85
N VAL A 16 -4.66 15.01 25.95
CA VAL A 16 -4.71 13.57 26.20
C VAL A 16 -6.14 13.04 26.15
N ASN A 17 -7.10 13.75 26.76
CA ASN A 17 -8.49 13.34 26.76
C ASN A 17 -9.14 13.38 25.36
N SER A 18 -8.66 14.25 24.47
CA SER A 18 -9.12 14.32 23.08
C SER A 18 -8.61 13.17 22.19
N CYS A 19 -7.56 12.46 22.59
CA CYS A 19 -7.01 11.35 21.83
C CYS A 19 -7.99 10.16 21.74
N ARG A 20 -8.01 9.46 20.60
CA ARG A 20 -8.82 8.25 20.42
C ARG A 20 -8.18 7.08 21.14
N ILE A 21 -8.91 6.43 22.04
CA ILE A 21 -8.42 5.24 22.77
C ILE A 21 -8.32 3.98 21.90
N THR A 22 -8.99 3.98 20.74
CA THR A 22 -9.06 2.84 19.83
C THR A 22 -7.91 2.79 18.82
N SER A 23 -6.97 3.74 18.90
CA SER A 23 -5.75 3.71 18.10
C SER A 23 -4.86 2.56 18.55
N ALA A 24 -4.15 1.94 17.60
CA ALA A 24 -3.18 0.90 17.90
C ALA A 24 -2.06 1.44 18.81
N PRO A 25 -1.61 0.67 19.81
CA PRO A 25 -0.49 1.07 20.66
C PRO A 25 0.83 1.07 19.87
N GLY A 26 1.80 1.83 20.37
CA GLY A 26 3.16 1.85 19.83
C GLY A 26 3.92 0.54 20.09
N ILE A 27 5.19 0.50 19.69
CA ILE A 27 6.08 -0.65 19.91
C ILE A 27 6.28 -0.97 21.41
N ASP A 28 6.17 0.06 22.25
CA ASP A 28 6.23 -0.01 23.72
C ASP A 28 4.97 -0.58 24.36
N LYS A 29 3.91 -0.81 23.57
CA LYS A 29 2.59 -1.29 24.01
C LYS A 29 1.90 -0.36 25.02
N VAL A 30 2.29 0.92 25.08
CA VAL A 30 1.61 1.91 25.92
C VAL A 30 0.32 2.33 25.20
N GLU A 31 -0.82 1.94 25.78
CA GLU A 31 -2.12 2.29 25.22
C GLU A 31 -2.57 3.69 25.65
N TYR A 32 -3.33 4.37 24.79
CA TYR A 32 -3.92 5.67 25.11
C TYR A 32 -4.81 5.63 26.36
N ILE A 33 -5.44 4.49 26.67
CA ILE A 33 -6.23 4.33 27.90
C ILE A 33 -5.37 4.39 29.17
N MET A 34 -4.12 3.93 29.09
CA MET A 34 -3.17 4.00 30.21
C MET A 34 -2.81 5.45 30.49
N ILE A 35 -2.50 6.22 29.44
CA ILE A 35 -2.15 7.65 29.54
C ILE A 35 -3.34 8.45 30.08
N LYS A 36 -4.57 8.19 29.61
CA LYS A 36 -5.79 8.85 30.12
C LYS A 36 -6.08 8.60 31.60
N ARG A 37 -5.55 7.52 32.17
CA ARG A 37 -5.77 7.13 33.57
C ARG A 37 -4.67 7.59 34.52
N LEU A 38 -3.63 8.27 34.02
CA LEU A 38 -2.55 8.80 34.83
C LEU A 38 -3.07 9.88 35.81
N SER A 39 -2.47 9.91 37.01
CA SER A 39 -2.75 10.96 38.01
C SER A 39 -2.21 12.32 37.57
N ASP A 40 -2.64 13.38 38.26
CA ASP A 40 -2.22 14.76 38.02
C ASP A 40 -0.70 14.94 38.17
N GLU A 41 -0.08 14.21 39.10
CA GLU A 41 1.37 14.19 39.29
C GLU A 41 2.11 13.74 38.02
N TYR A 42 1.74 12.60 37.44
CA TYR A 42 2.36 12.11 36.20
C TYR A 42 1.99 12.97 34.98
N MET A 43 0.82 13.61 34.99
CA MET A 43 0.48 14.62 33.97
C MET A 43 1.37 15.85 34.05
N GLY A 44 1.80 16.25 35.25
CA GLY A 44 2.82 17.27 35.45
C GLY A 44 4.13 16.90 34.75
N ILE A 45 4.63 15.69 35.00
CA ILE A 45 5.87 15.18 34.37
C ILE A 45 5.77 15.19 32.83
N ILE A 46 4.65 14.74 32.28
CA ILE A 46 4.42 14.76 30.83
C ILE A 46 4.43 16.19 30.28
N THR A 47 3.82 17.13 31.01
CA THR A 47 3.78 18.55 30.64
C THR A 47 5.18 19.15 30.63
N ASP A 48 6.00 18.82 31.64
CA ASP A 48 7.38 19.28 31.73
C ASP A 48 8.25 18.75 30.58
N ILE A 49 8.06 17.47 30.20
CA ILE A 49 8.74 16.88 29.04
C ILE A 49 8.37 17.63 27.77
N PHE A 50 7.08 17.90 27.53
CA PHE A 50 6.64 18.64 26.34
C PHE A 50 7.18 20.07 26.31
N ASN A 51 7.14 20.78 27.44
CA ASN A 51 7.73 22.11 27.56
C ASN A 51 9.24 22.09 27.30
N GLY A 52 9.95 21.08 27.79
CA GLY A 52 11.36 20.84 27.48
C GLY A 52 11.61 20.69 25.97
N CYS A 53 10.79 19.88 25.30
CA CYS A 53 10.88 19.67 23.85
C CYS A 53 10.63 20.97 23.07
N VAL A 54 9.61 21.74 23.43
CA VAL A 54 9.26 23.00 22.75
C VAL A 54 10.35 24.05 22.94
N LYS A 55 10.91 24.19 24.15
CA LYS A 55 11.96 25.18 24.44
C LYS A 55 13.29 24.86 23.79
N THR A 56 13.66 23.58 23.73
CA THR A 56 14.98 23.15 23.25
C THR A 56 14.99 22.75 21.78
N GLY A 57 13.83 22.41 21.21
CA GLY A 57 13.73 21.79 19.89
C GLY A 57 14.24 20.33 19.86
N ILE A 58 14.59 19.76 21.01
CA ILE A 58 15.14 18.42 21.13
C ILE A 58 14.02 17.47 21.57
N PHE A 59 13.84 16.39 20.82
CA PHE A 59 12.83 15.36 21.09
C PHE A 59 13.52 14.03 21.43
N PRO A 60 12.94 13.21 22.32
CA PRO A 60 13.45 11.87 22.61
C PRO A 60 13.57 11.04 21.31
N GLU A 61 14.69 10.33 21.14
CA GLU A 61 14.90 9.51 19.94
C GLU A 61 13.83 8.42 19.80
N GLN A 62 13.35 7.86 20.92
CA GLN A 62 12.30 6.86 20.95
C GLN A 62 10.98 7.36 20.32
N TRP A 63 10.71 8.67 20.35
CA TRP A 63 9.49 9.23 19.74
C TRP A 63 9.57 9.31 18.22
N LYS A 64 10.77 9.17 17.65
CA LYS A 64 11.00 9.12 16.20
C LYS A 64 10.91 7.70 15.65
N GLU A 65 10.85 6.69 16.52
CA GLU A 65 10.66 5.31 16.14
C GLU A 65 9.18 5.01 15.87
N TYR A 66 8.88 4.33 14.76
CA TYR A 66 7.52 3.93 14.42
C TYR A 66 7.49 2.53 13.83
N GLN A 67 6.44 1.78 14.16
CA GLN A 67 6.20 0.47 13.56
C GLN A 67 5.41 0.63 12.26
N VAL A 68 5.99 0.17 11.15
CA VAL A 68 5.27 0.09 9.87
C VAL A 68 4.55 -1.24 9.79
N ILE A 69 3.23 -1.21 9.94
CA ILE A 69 2.35 -2.36 9.67
C ILE A 69 1.60 -2.08 8.38
N PHE A 70 1.78 -2.93 7.39
CA PHE A 70 0.99 -2.87 6.16
C PHE A 70 -0.41 -3.43 6.43
N ILE A 71 -1.43 -2.59 6.22
CA ILE A 71 -2.83 -2.99 6.32
C ILE A 71 -3.41 -3.01 4.90
N ASP A 72 -3.70 -4.20 4.41
CA ASP A 72 -4.35 -4.37 3.12
C ASP A 72 -5.79 -3.87 3.17
N LYS A 73 -6.10 -2.87 2.35
CA LYS A 73 -7.48 -2.41 2.18
C LYS A 73 -8.25 -3.46 1.37
N PRO A 74 -9.33 -4.06 1.91
CA PRO A 74 -10.04 -5.19 1.27
C PRO A 74 -10.61 -4.86 -0.11
N ALA A 75 -10.89 -3.59 -0.42
CA ALA A 75 -11.38 -3.17 -1.74
C ALA A 75 -10.31 -3.15 -2.84
N GLN A 76 -9.02 -3.14 -2.49
CA GLN A 76 -7.94 -2.84 -3.42
C GLN A 76 -7.57 -4.05 -4.29
N SER A 77 -7.59 -5.27 -3.72
CA SER A 77 -7.35 -6.52 -4.43
C SER A 77 -8.39 -6.80 -5.52
N ALA A 78 -9.67 -6.50 -5.25
CA ALA A 78 -10.76 -6.59 -6.22
C ALA A 78 -10.62 -5.55 -7.35
N ASN A 79 -10.19 -4.33 -7.01
CA ASN A 79 -10.02 -3.23 -7.95
C ASN A 79 -8.93 -3.51 -9.01
N ILE A 80 -7.81 -4.11 -8.60
CA ILE A 80 -6.70 -4.45 -9.51
C ILE A 80 -7.13 -5.49 -10.55
N LYS A 81 -7.88 -6.52 -10.14
CA LYS A 81 -8.41 -7.54 -11.06
C LYS A 81 -9.26 -6.91 -12.17
N GLU A 82 -10.15 -6.00 -11.78
CA GLU A 82 -11.03 -5.31 -12.72
C GLU A 82 -10.22 -4.44 -13.69
N LYS A 83 -9.25 -3.68 -13.18
CA LYS A 83 -8.33 -2.87 -13.99
C LYS A 83 -7.54 -3.72 -14.99
N ALA A 84 -6.95 -4.84 -14.55
CA ALA A 84 -6.18 -5.72 -15.43
C ALA A 84 -7.06 -6.37 -16.51
N THR A 85 -8.32 -6.69 -16.18
CA THR A 85 -9.29 -7.22 -17.14
C THR A 85 -9.67 -6.19 -18.20
N LYS A 86 -9.92 -4.93 -17.78
CA LYS A 86 -10.18 -3.81 -18.70
C LYS A 86 -8.98 -3.52 -19.61
N ALA A 87 -7.77 -3.49 -19.04
CA ALA A 87 -6.54 -3.30 -19.81
C ALA A 87 -6.34 -4.40 -20.87
N ASN A 88 -6.60 -5.67 -20.51
CA ASN A 88 -6.58 -6.78 -21.46
C ASN A 88 -7.65 -6.67 -22.55
N ALA A 89 -8.83 -6.16 -22.22
CA ALA A 89 -9.87 -5.92 -23.22
C ALA A 89 -9.48 -4.83 -24.22
N MET A 90 -8.84 -3.76 -23.75
CA MET A 90 -8.29 -2.71 -24.61
C MET A 90 -7.18 -3.25 -25.51
N LEU A 91 -6.22 -4.00 -24.96
CA LEU A 91 -5.16 -4.64 -25.75
C LEU A 91 -5.73 -5.53 -26.86
N ARG A 92 -6.76 -6.33 -26.55
CA ARG A 92 -7.45 -7.16 -27.54
C ARG A 92 -8.14 -6.34 -28.62
N TYR A 93 -8.79 -5.24 -28.24
CA TYR A 93 -9.46 -4.35 -29.19
C TYR A 93 -8.46 -3.74 -30.16
N VAL A 94 -7.36 -3.19 -29.66
CA VAL A 94 -6.32 -2.56 -30.50
C VAL A 94 -5.64 -3.61 -31.40
N ASN A 95 -5.37 -4.82 -30.90
CA ASN A 95 -4.73 -5.86 -31.71
C ASN A 95 -5.67 -6.54 -32.73
N GLY A 96 -6.98 -6.34 -32.62
CA GLY A 96 -7.99 -6.87 -33.54
C GLY A 96 -8.27 -5.99 -34.78
N ILE A 97 -7.61 -4.83 -34.91
CA ILE A 97 -7.78 -3.93 -36.06
C ILE A 97 -7.21 -4.61 -37.32
N LYS A 98 -7.91 -4.50 -38.47
CA LYS A 98 -7.70 -5.25 -39.74
C LYS A 98 -6.25 -5.42 -40.24
N LYS A 99 -5.32 -4.53 -39.87
CA LYS A 99 -3.91 -4.60 -40.30
C LYS A 99 -2.99 -5.31 -39.29
N GLY A 100 -3.50 -5.70 -38.11
CA GLY A 100 -2.73 -6.23 -36.99
C GLY A 100 -1.78 -5.19 -36.39
N MET A 101 -1.30 -5.42 -35.16
CA MET A 101 -0.13 -4.71 -34.65
C MET A 101 1.13 -5.57 -34.78
N GLU A 102 2.27 -4.92 -35.00
CA GLU A 102 3.56 -5.58 -34.85
C GLU A 102 3.72 -6.12 -33.42
N VAL A 103 4.27 -7.33 -33.29
CA VAL A 103 4.43 -8.03 -32.01
C VAL A 103 5.16 -7.18 -30.97
N ASN A 104 6.21 -6.45 -31.36
CA ASN A 104 6.95 -5.57 -30.44
C ASN A 104 6.09 -4.42 -29.92
N THR A 105 5.27 -3.81 -30.79
CA THR A 105 4.34 -2.74 -30.41
C THR A 105 3.25 -3.29 -29.49
N ALA A 106 2.71 -4.47 -29.79
CA ALA A 106 1.72 -5.13 -28.95
C ALA A 106 2.30 -5.51 -27.57
N LEU A 107 3.56 -5.97 -27.51
CA LEU A 107 4.28 -6.23 -26.26
C LEU A 107 4.54 -4.95 -25.47
N MET A 108 4.86 -3.84 -26.15
CA MET A 108 5.02 -2.55 -25.50
C MET A 108 3.71 -2.07 -24.87
N LEU A 109 2.60 -2.20 -25.58
CA LEU A 109 1.26 -1.88 -25.07
C LEU A 109 0.83 -2.80 -23.93
N TYR A 110 1.16 -4.09 -24.02
CA TYR A 110 0.96 -5.02 -22.92
C TYR A 110 1.72 -4.57 -21.66
N LYS A 111 3.01 -4.19 -21.81
CA LYS A 111 3.82 -3.72 -20.69
C LYS A 111 3.28 -2.42 -20.08
N SER A 112 2.82 -1.48 -20.91
CA SER A 112 2.33 -0.18 -20.43
C SER A 112 0.93 -0.24 -19.82
N LEU A 113 0.04 -1.12 -20.28
CA LEU A 113 -1.35 -1.18 -19.82
C LEU A 113 -1.63 -2.32 -18.83
N VAL A 114 -1.18 -3.53 -19.16
CA VAL A 114 -1.55 -4.75 -18.41
C VAL A 114 -0.51 -5.05 -17.34
N ARG A 115 0.78 -5.09 -17.70
CA ARG A 115 1.88 -5.37 -16.76
C ARG A 115 1.94 -4.31 -15.65
N SER A 116 1.85 -3.03 -15.99
CA SER A 116 1.85 -1.92 -15.02
C SER A 116 0.76 -2.06 -13.94
N THR A 117 -0.45 -2.47 -14.33
CA THR A 117 -1.58 -2.70 -13.42
C THR A 117 -1.32 -3.91 -12.51
N ILE A 118 -0.72 -4.97 -13.06
CA ILE A 118 -0.40 -6.20 -12.33
C ILE A 118 0.74 -5.98 -11.35
N ASP A 119 1.84 -5.36 -11.78
CA ASP A 119 3.02 -5.10 -10.97
C ASP A 119 2.70 -4.13 -9.81
N TYR A 120 1.86 -3.11 -10.05
CA TYR A 120 1.32 -2.27 -8.98
C TYR A 120 0.53 -3.08 -7.95
N GLY A 121 -0.22 -4.08 -8.43
CA GLY A 121 -1.00 -4.95 -7.58
C GLY A 121 -0.20 -6.06 -6.90
N ALA A 122 0.98 -6.41 -7.41
CA ALA A 122 1.79 -7.56 -6.96
C ALA A 122 2.08 -7.53 -5.46
N PHE A 123 2.23 -6.32 -4.88
CA PHE A 123 2.37 -6.12 -3.44
C PHE A 123 1.23 -6.74 -2.61
N ILE A 124 -0.01 -6.70 -3.11
CA ILE A 124 -1.20 -7.20 -2.40
C ILE A 124 -1.28 -8.74 -2.45
N TYR A 125 -0.57 -9.38 -3.38
CA TYR A 125 -0.73 -10.80 -3.66
C TYR A 125 0.39 -11.68 -3.05
N TYR A 126 1.36 -11.05 -2.37
CA TYR A 126 2.52 -11.70 -1.76
C TYR A 126 2.32 -11.86 -0.23
N PRO A 127 2.75 -12.96 0.40
CA PRO A 127 2.45 -14.37 0.16
C PRO A 127 1.32 -14.81 1.11
N GLY A 128 0.07 -14.76 0.69
CA GLY A 128 -1.04 -15.11 1.59
C GLY A 128 -2.33 -15.56 0.91
N ASP A 129 -2.56 -15.14 -0.34
CA ASP A 129 -3.78 -15.45 -1.08
C ASP A 129 -3.49 -16.12 -2.44
N GLU A 130 -3.29 -17.43 -2.39
CA GLU A 130 -3.06 -18.30 -3.55
C GLU A 130 -4.20 -18.21 -4.57
N LYS A 131 -5.44 -17.95 -4.13
CA LYS A 131 -6.58 -17.83 -5.04
C LYS A 131 -6.50 -16.57 -5.89
N ASN A 132 -5.97 -15.48 -5.32
CA ASN A 132 -5.83 -14.23 -6.04
C ASN A 132 -4.58 -14.20 -6.92
N SER A 133 -3.47 -14.81 -6.49
CA SER A 133 -2.27 -14.96 -7.32
C SER A 133 -2.57 -15.71 -8.63
N ILE A 134 -3.30 -16.83 -8.56
CA ILE A 134 -3.72 -17.62 -9.74
C ILE A 134 -4.56 -16.78 -10.71
N LYS A 135 -5.44 -15.91 -10.21
CA LYS A 135 -6.31 -15.07 -11.08
C LYS A 135 -5.52 -14.04 -11.86
N ILE A 136 -4.48 -13.47 -11.26
CA ILE A 136 -3.61 -12.48 -11.92
C ILE A 136 -2.73 -13.16 -12.93
N GLU A 137 -2.16 -14.31 -12.58
CA GLU A 137 -1.36 -15.11 -13.50
C GLU A 137 -2.19 -15.46 -14.76
N ARG A 138 -3.47 -15.81 -14.59
CA ARG A 138 -4.39 -16.01 -15.73
C ARG A 138 -4.60 -14.73 -16.55
N ALA A 139 -4.70 -13.56 -15.91
CA ALA A 139 -4.84 -12.27 -16.61
C ALA A 139 -3.57 -11.89 -17.38
N GLN A 140 -2.38 -12.16 -16.81
CA GLN A 140 -1.08 -11.97 -17.44
C GLN A 140 -0.95 -12.83 -18.71
N TYR A 141 -1.19 -14.14 -18.62
CA TYR A 141 -1.09 -15.00 -19.80
C TYR A 141 -2.11 -14.64 -20.89
N ARG A 142 -3.31 -14.20 -20.52
CA ARG A 142 -4.30 -13.73 -21.50
C ARG A 142 -3.79 -12.51 -22.29
N GLY A 143 -3.15 -11.56 -21.62
CA GLY A 143 -2.55 -10.40 -22.25
C GLY A 143 -1.37 -10.76 -23.16
N LEU A 144 -0.47 -11.63 -22.67
CA LEU A 144 0.67 -12.10 -23.45
C LEU A 144 0.27 -12.87 -24.71
N ARG A 145 -0.73 -13.75 -24.60
CA ARG A 145 -1.29 -14.45 -25.77
C ARG A 145 -1.84 -13.47 -26.80
N THR A 146 -2.54 -12.45 -26.33
CA THR A 146 -3.08 -11.41 -27.20
C THR A 146 -1.96 -10.65 -27.87
N ALA A 147 -0.93 -10.22 -27.14
CA ALA A 147 0.19 -9.46 -27.69
C ALA A 147 1.01 -10.27 -28.71
N MET A 148 1.23 -11.55 -28.45
CA MET A 148 2.03 -12.44 -29.30
C MET A 148 1.22 -13.13 -30.40
N GLY A 149 -0.12 -12.98 -30.42
CA GLY A 149 -0.99 -13.68 -31.37
C GLY A 149 -1.10 -15.20 -31.14
N TYR A 150 -0.82 -15.70 -29.93
CA TYR A 150 -0.87 -17.12 -29.63
C TYR A 150 -2.31 -17.64 -29.45
N ARG A 151 -2.52 -18.89 -29.85
CA ARG A 151 -3.77 -19.62 -29.60
C ARG A 151 -3.94 -19.90 -28.11
N ASN A 152 -5.18 -20.07 -27.67
CA ASN A 152 -5.48 -20.44 -26.28
C ASN A 152 -4.88 -21.81 -25.88
N SER A 153 -4.63 -22.70 -26.84
CA SER A 153 -4.03 -24.02 -26.64
C SER A 153 -2.52 -24.01 -26.44
N THR A 154 -1.82 -22.91 -26.76
CA THR A 154 -0.35 -22.85 -26.60
C THR A 154 0.02 -23.02 -25.12
N PRO A 155 0.96 -23.90 -24.73
CA PRO A 155 1.36 -24.05 -23.33
C PRO A 155 1.97 -22.77 -22.72
N ASN A 156 1.74 -22.51 -21.42
CA ASN A 156 2.23 -21.29 -20.74
C ASN A 156 3.76 -21.19 -20.69
N ASN A 157 4.46 -22.32 -20.55
CA ASN A 157 5.92 -22.38 -20.56
C ASN A 157 6.53 -21.89 -21.88
N VAL A 158 5.88 -22.18 -23.02
CA VAL A 158 6.30 -21.69 -24.34
C VAL A 158 6.20 -20.16 -24.40
N ILE A 159 5.10 -19.59 -23.87
CA ILE A 159 4.90 -18.14 -23.84
C ILE A 159 5.96 -17.45 -22.98
N LEU A 160 6.28 -18.02 -21.82
CA LEU A 160 7.31 -17.47 -20.92
C LEU A 160 8.70 -17.48 -21.59
N GLY A 161 9.06 -18.58 -22.25
CA GLY A 161 10.34 -18.70 -22.96
C GLY A 161 10.53 -17.65 -24.05
N GLU A 162 9.46 -17.40 -24.84
CA GLU A 162 9.49 -16.45 -25.95
C GLU A 162 9.43 -14.98 -25.49
N THR A 163 8.64 -14.69 -24.45
CA THR A 163 8.42 -13.31 -24.00
C THR A 163 9.50 -12.80 -23.05
N LYS A 164 10.36 -13.69 -22.52
CA LYS A 164 11.39 -13.40 -21.50
C LYS A 164 10.86 -12.63 -20.29
N ILE A 165 9.57 -12.75 -20.03
CA ILE A 165 8.89 -12.11 -18.93
C ILE A 165 8.96 -13.08 -17.75
N MET A 166 9.78 -12.76 -16.75
CA MET A 166 9.88 -13.55 -15.52
C MET A 166 8.56 -13.52 -14.73
N LYS A 167 8.33 -14.62 -14.00
CA LYS A 167 7.28 -14.75 -12.97
C LYS A 167 7.47 -13.71 -11.88
#